data_AF-A0AAX4JYR4-F1
#
_entry.id   AF-A0AAX4JYR4-F1
#
_cell.length_a   1.000
_cell.length_b   1.000
_cell.length_c   1.000
_cell.angle_alpha   90.00
_cell.angle_beta   90.00
_cell.angle_gamma   90.00
#
_symmetry.space_group_name_H-M   'P 1'
#
loop_
_entity.id
_entity.type
_entity.pdbx_description
1 polymer ?
#
loop_
_entity_poly.entity_id
_entity_poly.type
_entity_poly.pdbx_seq_one_letter_code
_entity_poly.pdbx_strand_id
1 'polypeptide(L)'
;MPQNPAWELIEPYLVDSGFYKIPDTTYGRYTLPPHPPHLTLINDPNVTKKYRRVFLRPYNAFGDKHEAYDTTQIIHAEDVNLTEDEIIPGLVRGGRWICYSVWELEEEPEGGWEGGGKGRGRDMVLAHGLGDYGLRYTPHVHHFLKAGFRVIIPDLPSQDLTQGRQQRKVFLCGASMGGWTIPLPEEGEGKGYDSLERSRQDEKVRIHVAGAFVICPMVEISRESRPSKLLEYIGRAISFVAGPLPFVKGVRGNVSDDPRVEEDFDSDPLCYHGLLRIGTGIAAVEAMTELERRASEIDVPIRLIHGNKDRATSHLGTLRLFDRLPNEDKEIEIYDGYEHVMMKVGVDAADDEKRQRVLADWRTWLLQRC
;
A
#
# COMPACT_ATOMS: atom_id res chain seq x y z
N MET A 1 4.95 11.58 -20.62
CA MET A 1 6.02 12.59 -20.85
C MET A 1 7.05 12.40 -19.74
N PRO A 2 8.37 12.51 -19.99
CA PRO A 2 9.32 12.58 -18.87
C PRO A 2 8.88 13.72 -17.94
N GLN A 3 8.83 13.44 -16.64
CA GLN A 3 8.38 14.39 -15.63
C GLN A 3 9.25 15.64 -15.71
N ASN A 4 8.68 16.76 -16.17
CA ASN A 4 9.38 18.04 -16.24
C ASN A 4 9.30 18.68 -14.85
N PRO A 5 10.44 18.92 -14.15
CA PRO A 5 10.43 19.46 -12.80
C PRO A 5 9.74 20.84 -12.70
N ALA A 6 9.82 21.65 -13.75
CA ALA A 6 9.11 22.93 -13.81
C ALA A 6 7.59 22.73 -13.98
N TRP A 7 7.17 21.66 -14.66
CA TRP A 7 5.75 21.31 -14.76
C TRP A 7 5.21 20.80 -13.43
N GLU A 8 5.92 19.91 -12.72
CA GLU A 8 5.52 19.44 -11.39
C GLU A 8 5.38 20.58 -10.37
N LEU A 9 6.17 21.65 -10.54
CA LEU A 9 6.09 22.86 -9.73
C LEU A 9 4.83 23.69 -10.04
N ILE A 10 4.46 23.82 -11.31
CA ILE A 10 3.44 24.77 -11.78
C ILE A 10 2.06 24.12 -11.87
N GLU A 11 1.99 22.85 -12.25
CA GLU A 11 0.76 22.10 -12.50
C GLU A 11 -0.21 22.11 -11.31
N PRO A 12 0.19 21.87 -10.04
CA PRO A 12 -0.74 21.90 -8.92
C PRO A 12 -1.48 23.23 -8.78
N TYR A 13 -0.79 24.35 -9.03
CA TYR A 13 -1.36 25.69 -8.97
C TYR A 13 -2.28 25.98 -10.17
N LEU A 14 -1.92 25.50 -11.36
CA LEU A 14 -2.77 25.62 -12.54
C LEU A 14 -4.05 24.80 -12.42
N VAL A 15 -3.97 23.60 -11.83
CA VAL A 15 -5.14 22.75 -11.54
C VAL A 15 -6.04 23.39 -10.49
N ASP A 16 -5.47 23.84 -9.37
CA ASP A 16 -6.24 24.48 -8.27
C ASP A 16 -6.90 25.79 -8.73
N SER A 17 -6.23 26.55 -9.61
CA SER A 17 -6.77 27.79 -10.20
C SER A 17 -7.72 27.56 -11.39
N GLY A 18 -7.92 26.30 -11.82
CA GLY A 18 -8.77 25.94 -12.95
C GLY A 18 -8.22 26.26 -14.34
N PHE A 19 -6.96 26.70 -14.45
CA PHE A 19 -6.28 27.02 -15.71
C PHE A 19 -5.73 25.78 -16.45
N TYR A 20 -5.66 24.64 -15.77
CA TYR A 20 -5.27 23.36 -16.38
C TYR A 20 -6.19 22.24 -15.92
N LYS A 21 -6.61 21.39 -16.86
CA LYS A 21 -7.34 20.15 -16.58
C LYS A 21 -6.43 18.98 -16.87
N ILE A 22 -6.24 18.11 -15.89
CA ILE A 22 -5.46 16.89 -16.04
C ILE A 22 -6.13 16.03 -17.13
N PRO A 23 -5.43 15.72 -18.23
CA PRO A 23 -6.01 15.01 -19.37
C PRO A 23 -6.34 13.55 -19.04
N ASP A 24 -5.57 12.91 -18.16
CA ASP A 24 -5.83 11.58 -17.62
C ASP A 24 -5.75 11.58 -16.09
N THR A 25 -6.90 11.61 -15.43
CA THR A 25 -6.98 11.56 -13.95
C THR A 25 -6.73 10.18 -13.36
N THR A 26 -6.52 9.17 -14.21
CA THR A 26 -6.12 7.82 -13.78
C THR A 26 -4.61 7.68 -13.69
N TYR A 27 -3.85 8.73 -14.07
CA TYR A 27 -2.39 8.77 -14.06
C TYR A 27 -1.77 7.61 -14.86
N GLY A 28 -2.31 7.33 -16.04
CA GLY A 28 -1.80 6.26 -16.90
C GLY A 28 -2.44 4.91 -16.69
N ARG A 29 -3.18 4.68 -15.59
CA ARG A 29 -3.71 3.36 -15.23
C ARG A 29 -4.62 2.75 -16.30
N TYR A 30 -5.35 3.57 -17.04
CA TYR A 30 -6.31 3.14 -18.06
C TYR A 30 -5.75 3.27 -19.49
N THR A 31 -4.66 4.01 -19.66
CA THR A 31 -4.14 4.43 -20.96
C THR A 31 -2.80 3.76 -21.30
N LEU A 32 -2.06 3.28 -20.29
CA LEU A 32 -0.78 2.61 -20.46
C LEU A 32 -0.93 1.10 -20.53
N PRO A 33 -0.10 0.42 -21.36
CA PRO A 33 -0.06 -1.04 -21.35
C PRO A 33 0.47 -1.57 -20.01
N PRO A 34 0.10 -2.80 -19.61
CA PRO A 34 0.65 -3.40 -18.41
C PRO A 34 2.17 -3.58 -18.48
N HIS A 35 2.86 -3.27 -17.38
CA HIS A 35 4.30 -3.50 -17.23
C HIS A 35 4.63 -5.00 -17.40
N PRO A 36 5.68 -5.40 -18.16
CA PRO A 36 5.92 -6.79 -18.52
C PRO A 36 5.96 -7.82 -17.38
N PRO A 37 6.57 -7.53 -16.20
CA PRO A 37 6.54 -8.42 -15.04
C PRO A 37 5.13 -8.78 -14.56
N HIS A 38 4.12 -7.94 -14.85
CA HIS A 38 2.75 -8.16 -14.40
C HIS A 38 1.99 -9.12 -15.32
N LEU A 39 2.48 -9.31 -16.55
CA LEU A 39 1.80 -10.08 -17.59
C LEU A 39 1.64 -11.56 -17.23
N THR A 40 2.53 -12.13 -16.41
CA THR A 40 2.43 -13.53 -15.97
C THR A 40 1.11 -13.79 -15.25
N LEU A 41 0.76 -12.97 -14.26
CA LEU A 41 -0.49 -13.11 -13.53
C LEU A 41 -1.69 -12.62 -14.36
N ILE A 42 -1.52 -11.50 -15.07
CA ILE A 42 -2.60 -10.91 -15.89
C ILE A 42 -3.06 -11.91 -16.96
N ASN A 43 -2.15 -12.64 -17.59
CA ASN A 43 -2.48 -13.52 -18.71
C ASN A 43 -2.74 -14.98 -18.29
N ASP A 44 -2.67 -15.32 -16.99
CA ASP A 44 -2.99 -16.67 -16.54
C ASP A 44 -4.50 -16.95 -16.69
N PRO A 45 -4.91 -17.90 -17.55
CA PRO A 45 -6.32 -18.21 -17.78
C PRO A 45 -7.00 -18.85 -16.56
N ASN A 46 -6.23 -19.38 -15.60
CA ASN A 46 -6.75 -20.03 -14.39
C ASN A 46 -7.00 -19.03 -13.26
N VAL A 47 -6.56 -17.77 -13.42
CA VAL A 47 -6.72 -16.72 -12.41
C VAL A 47 -7.85 -15.79 -12.82
N THR A 48 -8.90 -15.76 -12.00
CA THR A 48 -9.95 -14.74 -12.11
C THR A 48 -9.40 -13.43 -11.59
N LYS A 49 -9.46 -12.38 -12.42
CA LYS A 49 -9.09 -11.00 -12.06
C LYS A 49 -10.28 -10.07 -12.23
N LYS A 50 -10.52 -9.20 -11.27
CA LYS A 50 -11.56 -8.16 -11.32
C LYS A 50 -10.98 -6.83 -10.87
N TYR A 51 -11.13 -5.80 -11.69
CA TYR A 51 -10.79 -4.43 -11.31
C TYR A 51 -12.06 -3.71 -10.89
N ARG A 52 -11.94 -2.92 -9.83
CA ARG A 52 -13.05 -2.17 -9.26
C ARG A 52 -12.60 -0.76 -8.95
N ARG A 53 -13.55 0.18 -9.02
CA ARG A 53 -13.36 1.54 -8.50
C ARG A 53 -14.47 1.93 -7.55
N VAL A 54 -14.09 2.59 -6.46
CA VAL A 54 -15.02 3.14 -5.45
C VAL A 54 -14.90 4.65 -5.45
N PHE A 55 -16.05 5.32 -5.49
CA PHE A 55 -16.14 6.77 -5.52
C PHE A 55 -16.32 7.30 -4.11
N LEU A 56 -15.52 8.29 -3.78
CA LEU A 56 -15.62 9.04 -2.52
C LEU A 56 -16.37 10.34 -2.77
N ARG A 57 -16.94 10.88 -1.69
CA ARG A 57 -17.58 12.20 -1.75
C ARG A 57 -16.58 13.27 -2.25
N PRO A 58 -17.00 14.15 -3.19
CA PRO A 58 -16.11 15.19 -3.74
C PRO A 58 -15.62 16.18 -2.69
N TYR A 59 -14.42 16.75 -2.87
CA TYR A 59 -13.81 17.69 -1.93
C TYR A 59 -14.67 18.93 -1.65
N ASN A 60 -15.40 19.44 -2.64
CA ASN A 60 -16.25 20.62 -2.50
C ASN A 60 -17.51 20.40 -1.64
N ALA A 61 -17.76 19.17 -1.20
CA ALA A 61 -18.89 18.82 -0.37
C ALA A 61 -18.59 18.87 1.14
N PHE A 62 -17.36 19.23 1.52
CA PHE A 62 -16.86 19.34 2.89
C PHE A 62 -16.58 20.79 3.27
N GLY A 63 -16.59 21.09 4.57
CA GLY A 63 -16.30 22.43 5.08
C GLY A 63 -14.82 22.80 4.92
N ASP A 64 -13.94 21.81 4.99
CA ASP A 64 -12.50 21.96 4.79
C ASP A 64 -11.85 20.69 4.21
N LYS A 65 -10.59 20.81 3.79
CA LYS A 65 -9.83 19.70 3.20
C LYS A 65 -9.51 18.60 4.22
N HIS A 66 -9.35 18.92 5.51
CA HIS A 66 -9.04 17.94 6.54
C HIS A 66 -10.21 16.97 6.71
N GLU A 67 -11.44 17.49 6.85
CA GLU A 67 -12.67 16.69 6.87
C GLU A 67 -12.81 15.80 5.62
N ALA A 68 -12.45 16.36 4.45
CA ALA A 68 -12.51 15.62 3.20
C ALA A 68 -11.49 14.48 3.14
N TYR A 69 -10.27 14.68 3.65
CA TYR A 69 -9.23 13.65 3.73
C TYR A 69 -9.58 12.57 4.75
N ASP A 70 -10.18 12.97 5.88
CA ASP A 70 -10.56 12.06 6.97
C ASP A 70 -11.81 11.24 6.63
N THR A 71 -12.72 11.78 5.81
CA THR A 71 -13.91 11.04 5.35
C THR A 71 -13.57 9.99 4.28
N THR A 72 -13.97 8.77 4.58
CA THR A 72 -13.91 7.58 3.71
C THR A 72 -15.28 7.18 3.13
N GLN A 73 -16.26 8.08 3.14
CA GLN A 73 -17.63 7.77 2.70
C GLN A 73 -17.68 7.41 1.20
N ILE A 74 -17.89 6.12 0.92
CA ILE A 74 -18.18 5.63 -0.42
C ILE A 74 -19.60 6.04 -0.82
N ILE A 75 -19.71 6.69 -1.98
CA ILE A 75 -20.98 7.13 -2.58
C ILE A 75 -21.40 6.26 -3.76
N HIS A 76 -20.47 5.55 -4.39
CA HIS A 76 -20.72 4.63 -5.50
C HIS A 76 -19.58 3.63 -5.67
N ALA A 77 -19.83 2.48 -6.26
CA ALA A 77 -18.82 1.47 -6.58
C ALA A 77 -19.21 0.75 -7.87
N GLU A 78 -18.22 0.44 -8.72
CA GLU A 78 -18.44 -0.30 -9.96
C GLU A 78 -17.24 -1.16 -10.34
N ASP A 79 -17.50 -2.17 -11.17
CA ASP A 79 -16.48 -2.98 -11.82
C ASP A 79 -16.01 -2.22 -13.07
N VAL A 80 -14.71 -2.34 -13.39
CA VAL A 80 -14.08 -1.62 -14.50
C VAL A 80 -13.22 -2.56 -15.33
N ASN A 81 -13.09 -2.26 -16.62
CA ASN A 81 -12.25 -3.00 -17.56
C ASN A 81 -10.94 -2.27 -17.87
N LEU A 82 -10.72 -1.10 -17.26
CA LEU A 82 -9.55 -0.25 -17.45
C LEU A 82 -9.43 0.25 -18.89
N THR A 83 -10.54 0.76 -19.45
CA THR A 83 -10.58 1.30 -20.81
C THR A 83 -10.78 2.82 -20.81
N GLU A 84 -10.22 3.53 -21.79
CA GLU A 84 -10.30 5.00 -21.86
C GLU A 84 -11.74 5.55 -21.76
N ASP A 85 -12.72 4.83 -22.33
CA ASP A 85 -14.13 5.18 -22.29
C ASP A 85 -14.72 5.27 -20.86
N GLU A 86 -14.09 4.61 -19.88
CA GLU A 86 -14.51 4.61 -18.48
C GLU A 86 -14.03 5.87 -17.72
N ILE A 87 -13.06 6.63 -18.25
CA ILE A 87 -12.45 7.81 -17.59
C ILE A 87 -13.47 8.94 -17.43
N ILE A 88 -14.14 9.33 -18.52
CA ILE A 88 -15.09 10.45 -18.51
C ILE A 88 -16.28 10.19 -17.56
N PRO A 89 -16.94 9.01 -17.59
CA PRO A 89 -17.98 8.69 -16.60
C PRO A 89 -17.49 8.76 -15.16
N GLY A 90 -16.24 8.38 -14.90
CA GLY A 90 -15.63 8.50 -13.58
C GLY A 90 -15.52 9.96 -13.13
N LEU A 91 -15.01 10.83 -14.02
CA LEU A 91 -14.88 12.26 -13.76
C LEU A 91 -16.22 12.93 -13.42
N VAL A 92 -17.28 12.59 -14.17
CA VAL A 92 -18.64 13.11 -13.93
C VAL A 92 -19.17 12.75 -12.54
N ARG A 93 -18.73 11.62 -11.98
CA ARG A 93 -19.12 11.16 -10.63
C ARG A 93 -18.30 11.79 -9.49
N GLY A 94 -17.47 12.78 -9.79
CA GLY A 94 -16.82 13.63 -8.78
C GLY A 94 -15.30 13.57 -8.73
N GLY A 95 -14.64 12.84 -9.65
CA GLY A 95 -13.18 12.89 -9.80
C GLY A 95 -12.36 12.24 -8.68
N ARG A 96 -13.00 11.87 -7.56
CA ARG A 96 -12.36 11.24 -6.39
C ARG A 96 -12.78 9.78 -6.32
N TRP A 97 -11.86 8.89 -6.69
CA TRP A 97 -12.07 7.44 -6.58
C TRP A 97 -10.79 6.72 -6.21
N ILE A 98 -10.96 5.48 -5.78
CA ILE A 98 -9.90 4.54 -5.44
C ILE A 98 -10.09 3.32 -6.33
N CYS A 99 -9.00 2.86 -6.94
CA CYS A 99 -8.99 1.62 -7.71
C CYS A 99 -8.43 0.49 -6.86
N TYR A 100 -9.00 -0.70 -7.01
CA TYR A 100 -8.40 -1.92 -6.49
C TYR A 100 -8.66 -3.10 -7.43
N SER A 101 -7.82 -4.11 -7.31
CA SER A 101 -7.93 -5.36 -8.05
C SER A 101 -8.19 -6.53 -7.10
N VAL A 102 -8.92 -7.52 -7.56
CA VAL A 102 -9.21 -8.76 -6.84
C VAL A 102 -8.77 -9.93 -7.71
N TRP A 103 -8.00 -10.85 -7.11
CA TRP A 103 -7.39 -12.00 -7.76
C TRP A 103 -7.78 -13.26 -6.99
N GLU A 104 -8.26 -14.29 -7.70
CA GLU A 104 -8.68 -15.55 -7.10
C GLU A 104 -8.37 -16.70 -8.06
N LEU A 105 -7.92 -17.83 -7.51
CA LEU A 105 -7.91 -19.12 -8.21
C LEU A 105 -9.21 -19.83 -7.82
N GLU A 106 -10.12 -20.02 -8.79
CA GLU A 106 -11.43 -20.63 -8.53
C GLU A 106 -11.34 -22.16 -8.44
N GLU A 107 -10.49 -22.74 -9.27
CA GLU A 107 -10.24 -24.18 -9.34
C GLU A 107 -8.93 -24.56 -8.64
N GLU A 108 -8.83 -25.83 -8.26
CA GLU A 108 -7.62 -26.36 -7.66
C GLU A 108 -6.48 -26.38 -8.69
N PRO A 109 -5.30 -25.80 -8.39
CA PRO A 109 -4.19 -25.79 -9.32
C PRO A 109 -3.63 -27.19 -9.55
N GLU A 110 -2.93 -27.38 -10.67
CA GLU A 110 -2.19 -28.61 -10.94
C GLU A 110 -1.18 -28.88 -9.81
N GLY A 111 -1.22 -30.10 -9.24
CA GLY A 111 -0.43 -30.47 -8.06
C GLY A 111 -1.15 -30.24 -6.71
N GLY A 112 -2.38 -29.73 -6.74
CA GLY A 112 -3.21 -29.49 -5.56
C GLY A 112 -2.90 -28.18 -4.85
N TRP A 113 -3.76 -27.81 -3.90
CA TRP A 113 -3.54 -26.60 -3.10
C TRP A 113 -2.27 -26.67 -2.25
N GLU A 114 -1.41 -25.66 -2.34
CA GLU A 114 -0.30 -25.49 -1.42
C GLU A 114 -0.83 -25.27 0.02
N GLY A 115 -0.17 -25.87 1.00
CA GLY A 115 -0.65 -25.82 2.39
C GLY A 115 -2.02 -26.46 2.62
N GLY A 116 -2.50 -27.30 1.69
CA GLY A 116 -3.79 -27.99 1.77
C GLY A 116 -4.99 -27.07 1.54
N GLY A 117 -4.79 -25.89 0.95
CA GLY A 117 -5.88 -24.96 0.64
C GLY A 117 -6.48 -24.30 1.89
N LYS A 118 -5.73 -24.25 2.99
CA LYS A 118 -6.13 -23.58 4.23
C LYS A 118 -6.45 -22.09 4.04
N GLY A 119 -5.88 -21.43 3.03
CA GLY A 119 -6.22 -20.04 2.66
C GLY A 119 -7.59 -19.88 2.01
N ARG A 120 -8.27 -20.97 1.62
CA ARG A 120 -9.59 -20.89 0.97
C ARG A 120 -10.62 -20.23 1.89
N GLY A 121 -11.40 -19.32 1.32
CA GLY A 121 -12.38 -18.55 2.08
C GLY A 121 -11.77 -17.42 2.92
N ARG A 122 -10.48 -17.12 2.75
CA ARG A 122 -9.76 -16.03 3.42
C ARG A 122 -9.36 -14.98 2.39
N ASP A 123 -9.39 -13.72 2.82
CA ASP A 123 -8.98 -12.58 2.01
C ASP A 123 -7.63 -12.05 2.49
N MET A 124 -6.80 -11.62 1.56
CA MET A 124 -5.50 -11.00 1.81
C MET A 124 -5.44 -9.65 1.10
N VAL A 125 -5.27 -8.57 1.85
CA VAL A 125 -5.20 -7.20 1.31
C VAL A 125 -3.75 -6.75 1.23
N LEU A 126 -3.24 -6.49 0.02
CA LEU A 126 -1.87 -6.04 -0.25
C LEU A 126 -1.79 -4.52 -0.43
N ALA A 127 -1.19 -3.82 0.53
CA ALA A 127 -0.96 -2.37 0.50
C ALA A 127 0.47 -2.04 0.02
N HIS A 128 0.59 -1.30 -1.08
CA HIS A 128 1.87 -0.94 -1.71
C HIS A 128 2.61 0.20 -1.01
N GLY A 129 3.88 0.38 -1.36
CA GLY A 129 4.76 1.42 -0.84
C GLY A 129 4.58 2.81 -1.50
N LEU A 130 5.30 3.80 -0.99
CA LEU A 130 5.32 5.15 -1.55
C LEU A 130 6.00 5.17 -2.92
N GLY A 131 5.40 5.84 -3.89
CA GLY A 131 5.91 5.93 -5.27
C GLY A 131 5.71 4.66 -6.10
N ASP A 132 5.08 3.65 -5.51
CA ASP A 132 4.67 2.39 -6.13
C ASP A 132 3.13 2.36 -6.31
N TYR A 133 2.60 1.27 -6.85
CA TYR A 133 1.19 0.96 -7.02
C TYR A 133 0.94 -0.55 -6.83
N GLY A 134 -0.33 -0.95 -6.71
CA GLY A 134 -0.70 -2.29 -6.30
C GLY A 134 -0.15 -3.42 -7.18
N LEU A 135 -0.15 -3.25 -8.51
CA LEU A 135 0.20 -4.35 -9.42
C LEU A 135 1.68 -4.75 -9.35
N ARG A 136 2.55 -3.97 -8.69
CA ARG A 136 3.92 -4.39 -8.43
C ARG A 136 4.05 -5.60 -7.51
N TYR A 137 2.99 -5.97 -6.79
CA TYR A 137 2.91 -7.25 -6.09
C TYR A 137 2.63 -8.46 -6.99
N THR A 138 2.16 -8.26 -8.22
CA THR A 138 1.69 -9.37 -9.09
C THR A 138 2.71 -10.49 -9.31
N PRO A 139 4.04 -10.27 -9.37
CA PRO A 139 5.02 -11.37 -9.46
C PRO A 139 5.02 -12.32 -8.23
N HIS A 140 4.30 -11.97 -7.16
CA HIS A 140 4.24 -12.71 -5.91
C HIS A 140 2.85 -13.30 -5.65
N VAL A 141 1.81 -12.79 -6.30
CA VAL A 141 0.41 -13.12 -6.02
C VAL A 141 0.10 -14.61 -6.21
N HIS A 142 0.69 -15.26 -7.23
CA HIS A 142 0.53 -16.70 -7.43
C HIS A 142 0.87 -17.53 -6.19
N HIS A 143 1.85 -17.08 -5.39
CA HIS A 143 2.26 -17.77 -4.17
C HIS A 143 1.13 -17.86 -3.14
N PHE A 144 0.27 -16.84 -3.06
CA PHE A 144 -0.86 -16.79 -2.14
C PHE A 144 -2.12 -17.41 -2.76
N LEU A 145 -2.33 -17.22 -4.06
CA LEU A 145 -3.46 -17.85 -4.73
C LEU A 145 -3.35 -19.38 -4.70
N LYS A 146 -2.16 -19.95 -4.90
CA LYS A 146 -1.93 -21.41 -4.79
C LYS A 146 -2.16 -21.95 -3.38
N ALA A 147 -2.07 -21.11 -2.35
CA ALA A 147 -2.42 -21.46 -0.97
C ALA A 147 -3.93 -21.32 -0.66
N GLY A 148 -4.72 -20.84 -1.64
CA GLY A 148 -6.17 -20.71 -1.58
C GLY A 148 -6.68 -19.32 -1.24
N PHE A 149 -5.82 -18.33 -1.00
CA PHE A 149 -6.26 -16.98 -0.64
C PHE A 149 -6.89 -16.26 -1.83
N ARG A 150 -7.89 -15.42 -1.55
CA ARG A 150 -8.30 -14.35 -2.46
C ARG A 150 -7.49 -13.11 -2.15
N VAL A 151 -6.77 -12.58 -3.14
CA VAL A 151 -5.88 -11.42 -2.97
C VAL A 151 -6.58 -10.16 -3.46
N ILE A 152 -6.63 -9.13 -2.62
CA ILE A 152 -7.20 -7.81 -2.90
C ILE A 152 -6.06 -6.80 -2.87
N ILE A 153 -5.90 -6.01 -3.92
CA ILE A 153 -4.77 -5.09 -4.05
C ILE A 153 -5.30 -3.69 -4.37
N PRO A 154 -5.48 -2.83 -3.36
CA PRO A 154 -5.80 -1.42 -3.57
C PRO A 154 -4.58 -0.63 -4.04
N ASP A 155 -4.84 0.37 -4.88
CA ASP A 155 -3.95 1.51 -5.02
C ASP A 155 -4.34 2.51 -3.91
N LEU A 156 -3.47 2.73 -2.93
CA LEU A 156 -3.70 3.66 -1.80
C LEU A 156 -4.01 5.05 -2.37
N PRO A 157 -5.09 5.75 -1.97
CA PRO A 157 -5.71 5.90 -0.63
C PRO A 157 -6.93 4.97 -0.41
N SER A 158 -7.26 4.50 0.80
CA SER A 158 -8.36 3.54 1.10
C SER A 158 -9.40 4.12 2.09
N GLN A 159 -10.67 3.69 2.29
CA GLN A 159 -11.23 2.34 2.58
C GLN A 159 -12.75 2.14 2.23
N ASP A 160 -13.35 1.02 2.68
CA ASP A 160 -14.15 -0.02 1.98
C ASP A 160 -15.71 0.01 2.12
N LEU A 161 -16.35 -0.91 1.38
CA LEU A 161 -17.70 -1.00 0.81
C LEU A 161 -18.92 -1.08 1.75
N THR A 162 -20.00 -0.47 1.25
CA THR A 162 -21.40 -0.75 1.61
C THR A 162 -21.98 -1.97 0.88
N GLN A 163 -22.83 -2.71 1.59
CA GLN A 163 -23.75 -3.80 1.19
C GLN A 163 -23.26 -5.25 1.38
N GLY A 164 -23.74 -5.87 2.48
CA GLY A 164 -24.48 -7.13 2.42
C GLY A 164 -23.75 -8.43 2.09
N ARG A 165 -22.43 -8.53 2.28
CA ARG A 165 -21.70 -9.81 2.15
C ARG A 165 -21.32 -10.39 3.51
N GLN A 166 -21.36 -11.72 3.63
CA GLN A 166 -20.75 -12.41 4.78
C GLN A 166 -19.25 -12.15 4.78
N GLN A 167 -18.72 -11.72 5.93
CA GLN A 167 -17.34 -11.30 6.07
C GLN A 167 -16.39 -12.50 6.11
N ARG A 168 -15.46 -12.56 5.15
CA ARG A 168 -14.31 -13.47 5.22
C ARG A 168 -13.29 -12.94 6.23
N LYS A 169 -12.44 -13.82 6.75
CA LYS A 169 -11.30 -13.39 7.58
C LYS A 169 -10.29 -12.67 6.66
N VAL A 170 -9.92 -11.45 7.05
CA VAL A 170 -9.10 -10.53 6.24
C VAL A 170 -7.71 -10.39 6.86
N PHE A 171 -6.67 -10.77 6.13
CA PHE A 171 -5.29 -10.45 6.49
C PHE A 171 -4.87 -9.15 5.84
N LEU A 172 -4.28 -8.24 6.62
CA LEU A 172 -3.69 -7.02 6.09
C LEU A 172 -2.20 -7.21 5.89
N CYS A 173 -1.68 -6.76 4.76
CA CYS A 173 -0.39 -7.19 4.26
C CYS A 173 0.27 -6.05 3.48
N GLY A 174 1.50 -5.64 3.80
CA GLY A 174 2.06 -4.45 3.16
C GLY A 174 3.53 -4.23 3.41
N ALA A 175 4.15 -3.53 2.46
CA ALA A 175 5.57 -3.17 2.51
C ALA A 175 5.75 -1.65 2.65
N SER A 176 6.81 -1.21 3.32
CA SER A 176 7.19 0.20 3.40
C SER A 176 6.04 1.09 3.90
N MET A 177 5.61 2.10 3.15
CA MET A 177 4.45 2.94 3.48
C MET A 177 3.14 2.13 3.60
N GLY A 178 2.91 1.12 2.76
CA GLY A 178 1.76 0.22 2.89
C GLY A 178 1.81 -0.58 4.19
N GLY A 179 3.01 -1.04 4.56
CA GLY A 179 3.29 -1.65 5.87
C GLY A 179 3.03 -0.73 7.07
N TRP A 180 3.12 0.58 6.87
CA TRP A 180 2.75 1.61 7.86
C TRP A 180 1.23 1.89 7.90
N THR A 181 0.52 1.80 6.78
CA THR A 181 -0.95 2.04 6.77
C THR A 181 -1.75 0.94 7.45
N ILE A 182 -1.20 -0.27 7.53
CA ILE A 182 -1.86 -1.46 8.08
C ILE A 182 -2.07 -1.40 9.60
N PRO A 183 -1.09 -0.95 10.40
CA PRO A 183 -1.19 -1.06 11.85
C PRO A 183 -1.97 0.09 12.49
N LEU A 184 -2.50 1.08 11.77
CA LEU A 184 -3.19 2.23 12.38
C LEU A 184 -4.70 1.96 12.58
N PRO A 185 -5.20 1.83 13.83
CA PRO A 185 -6.64 1.86 14.10
C PRO A 185 -7.23 3.27 13.91
N GLU A 186 -8.54 3.37 13.65
CA GLU A 186 -9.27 4.66 13.66
C GLU A 186 -9.17 5.36 15.02
N GLU A 187 -9.33 6.69 15.08
CA GLU A 187 -9.39 7.43 16.33
C GLU A 187 -10.41 6.82 17.32
N GLY A 188 -9.94 6.40 18.49
CA GLY A 188 -10.76 5.80 19.54
C GLY A 188 -9.97 5.66 20.84
N GLU A 189 -10.67 5.44 21.96
CA GLU A 189 -10.10 5.37 23.32
C GLU A 189 -9.24 4.11 23.60
N GLY A 190 -8.33 3.75 22.69
CA GLY A 190 -7.23 2.83 22.94
C GLY A 190 -7.60 1.44 23.45
N LYS A 191 -8.55 0.76 22.80
CA LYS A 191 -8.97 -0.60 23.19
C LYS A 191 -8.78 -1.70 22.13
N GLY A 192 -7.85 -1.51 21.20
CA GLY A 192 -7.51 -2.52 20.21
C GLY A 192 -8.63 -2.85 19.22
N TYR A 193 -8.37 -3.84 18.36
CA TYR A 193 -9.41 -4.44 17.48
C TYR A 193 -10.30 -5.45 18.24
N ASP A 194 -9.90 -5.86 19.44
CA ASP A 194 -10.48 -6.99 20.20
C ASP A 194 -11.74 -6.68 21.02
N SER A 195 -12.16 -5.42 21.19
CA SER A 195 -13.31 -5.08 22.06
C SER A 195 -14.42 -4.20 21.42
N LEU A 196 -14.49 -4.14 20.09
CA LEU A 196 -15.45 -3.30 19.36
C LEU A 196 -16.79 -4.00 19.01
N GLU A 197 -17.35 -4.84 19.90
CA GLU A 197 -18.74 -5.35 19.80
C GLU A 197 -19.80 -4.27 20.11
N ARG A 198 -19.61 -3.03 19.65
CA ARG A 198 -20.67 -2.03 19.66
C ARG A 198 -20.91 -1.49 18.27
N SER A 199 -21.93 -2.06 17.64
CA SER A 199 -22.77 -1.34 16.70
C SER A 199 -23.19 -0.01 17.34
N ARG A 200 -22.57 1.09 16.91
CA ARG A 200 -23.26 2.38 16.91
C ARG A 200 -24.35 2.25 15.86
N GLN A 201 -25.57 2.68 16.19
CA GLN A 201 -26.74 2.56 15.31
C GLN A 201 -26.52 3.14 13.89
N ASP A 202 -25.49 3.97 13.71
CA ASP A 202 -25.19 4.68 12.47
C ASP A 202 -23.83 4.31 11.83
N GLU A 203 -23.07 3.36 12.40
CA GLU A 203 -21.72 3.01 11.93
C GLU A 203 -21.71 1.68 11.17
N LYS A 204 -21.23 1.75 9.93
CA LYS A 204 -21.13 0.67 8.94
C LYS A 204 -20.17 -0.43 9.44
N VAL A 205 -20.46 -1.68 9.05
CA VAL A 205 -19.70 -2.91 9.31
C VAL A 205 -18.18 -2.66 9.43
N ARG A 206 -17.59 -2.88 10.62
CA ARG A 206 -16.14 -2.79 10.85
C ARG A 206 -15.42 -4.07 10.37
N ILE A 207 -14.30 -3.93 9.68
CA ILE A 207 -13.53 -5.08 9.17
C ILE A 207 -12.74 -5.73 10.32
N HIS A 208 -13.00 -7.01 10.63
CA HIS A 208 -12.21 -7.78 11.58
C HIS A 208 -10.94 -8.26 10.89
N VAL A 209 -9.79 -7.69 11.28
CA VAL A 209 -8.49 -8.08 10.78
C VAL A 209 -8.03 -9.35 11.49
N ALA A 210 -7.69 -10.35 10.69
CA ALA A 210 -7.20 -11.66 11.07
C ALA A 210 -5.80 -11.64 11.70
N GLY A 211 -5.02 -10.67 11.26
CA GLY A 211 -3.62 -10.48 11.54
C GLY A 211 -2.96 -9.64 10.44
N ALA A 212 -1.77 -9.13 10.73
CA ALA A 212 -0.99 -8.28 9.85
C ALA A 212 0.39 -8.87 9.53
N PHE A 213 0.78 -8.93 8.26
CA PHE A 213 2.15 -9.27 7.86
C PHE A 213 2.80 -8.07 7.20
N VAL A 214 3.88 -7.58 7.80
CA VAL A 214 4.40 -6.23 7.54
C VAL A 214 5.88 -6.29 7.20
N ILE A 215 6.26 -5.74 6.05
CA ILE A 215 7.61 -5.85 5.47
C ILE A 215 8.27 -4.47 5.44
N CYS A 216 9.47 -4.33 6.00
CA CYS A 216 10.26 -3.09 6.04
C CYS A 216 9.42 -1.82 6.29
N PRO A 217 8.54 -1.79 7.31
CA PRO A 217 7.54 -0.74 7.43
C PRO A 217 8.17 0.63 7.62
N MET A 218 7.54 1.66 7.05
CA MET A 218 7.94 3.06 7.21
C MET A 218 7.52 3.59 8.59
N VAL A 219 8.18 3.07 9.63
CA VAL A 219 8.01 3.46 11.05
C VAL A 219 9.08 4.42 11.51
N GLU A 220 10.25 4.38 10.85
CA GLU A 220 11.35 5.32 11.01
C GLU A 220 12.11 5.37 9.67
N ILE A 221 12.49 6.57 9.23
CA ILE A 221 13.38 6.75 8.06
C ILE A 221 14.80 6.38 8.46
N SER A 222 15.50 5.64 7.60
CA SER A 222 16.91 5.31 7.79
C SER A 222 17.77 6.58 7.96
N ARG A 223 18.94 6.45 8.60
CA ARG A 223 19.85 7.60 8.78
C ARG A 223 20.43 8.07 7.45
N GLU A 224 20.56 7.15 6.52
CA GLU A 224 21.09 7.33 5.17
C GLU A 224 20.14 8.17 4.32
N SER A 225 18.83 7.93 4.43
CA SER A 225 17.79 8.60 3.63
C SER A 225 17.17 9.81 4.31
N ARG A 226 17.31 9.96 5.63
CA ARG A 226 16.70 11.07 6.36
C ARG A 226 17.27 12.43 5.89
N PRO A 227 16.41 13.39 5.47
CA PRO A 227 16.84 14.74 5.19
C PRO A 227 17.54 15.39 6.39
N SER A 228 18.40 16.38 6.15
CA SER A 228 19.03 17.11 7.25
C SER A 228 17.97 17.80 8.11
N LYS A 229 18.22 17.93 9.42
CA LYS A 229 17.28 18.61 10.35
C LYS A 229 16.91 20.02 9.88
N LEU A 230 17.84 20.71 9.22
CA LEU A 230 17.60 22.03 8.62
C LEU A 230 16.57 21.96 7.48
N LEU A 231 16.70 20.99 6.57
CA LEU A 231 15.73 20.79 5.49
C LEU A 231 14.37 20.37 6.03
N GLU A 232 14.32 19.50 7.03
CA GLU A 232 13.09 19.13 7.73
C GLU A 232 12.39 20.36 8.33
N TYR A 233 13.16 21.24 8.99
CA TYR A 233 12.65 22.48 9.57
C TYR A 233 12.12 23.46 8.51
N ILE A 234 12.87 23.66 7.43
CA ILE A 234 12.45 24.50 6.30
C ILE A 234 11.15 23.94 5.70
N GLY A 235 11.10 22.63 5.44
CA GLY A 235 9.91 21.95 4.93
C GLY A 235 8.69 22.21 5.80
N ARG A 236 8.81 22.01 7.13
CA ARG A 236 7.73 22.29 8.09
C ARG A 236 7.29 23.75 8.10
N ALA A 237 8.22 24.70 7.97
CA ALA A 237 7.90 26.11 7.97
C ALA A 237 7.09 26.55 6.74
N ILE A 238 7.36 25.94 5.57
CA ILE A 238 6.71 26.35 4.31
C ILE A 238 5.54 25.45 3.91
N SER A 239 5.33 24.31 4.57
CA SER A 239 4.35 23.28 4.18
C SER A 239 2.92 23.78 4.01
N PHE A 240 2.50 24.74 4.84
CA PHE A 240 1.15 25.31 4.80
C PHE A 240 0.85 26.00 3.46
N VAL A 241 1.86 26.57 2.80
CA VAL A 241 1.72 27.32 1.54
C VAL A 241 2.29 26.53 0.36
N ALA A 242 3.27 25.66 0.62
CA ALA A 242 4.10 24.98 -0.37
C ALA A 242 3.98 23.45 -0.31
N GLY A 243 2.91 22.90 0.26
CA GLY A 243 2.70 21.45 0.39
C GLY A 243 2.89 20.65 -0.92
N PRO A 244 2.35 21.11 -2.06
CA PRO A 244 2.56 20.43 -3.35
C PRO A 244 3.97 20.53 -3.93
N LEU A 245 4.85 21.39 -3.40
CA LEU A 245 6.18 21.61 -3.97
C LEU A 245 7.05 20.35 -3.86
N PRO A 246 7.62 19.85 -4.98
CA PRO A 246 8.66 18.82 -4.94
C PRO A 246 9.91 19.38 -4.25
N PHE A 247 10.50 18.64 -3.29
CA PHE A 247 11.54 19.20 -2.41
C PHE A 247 12.77 18.31 -2.21
N VAL A 248 12.57 17.03 -1.90
CA VAL A 248 13.67 16.08 -1.59
C VAL A 248 13.45 14.76 -2.30
N LYS A 249 14.50 13.96 -2.48
CA LYS A 249 14.33 12.56 -2.91
C LYS A 249 13.67 11.76 -1.78
N GLY A 250 12.77 10.83 -2.13
CA GLY A 250 12.10 9.97 -1.14
C GLY A 250 13.06 9.00 -0.44
N VAL A 251 14.03 8.47 -1.19
CA VAL A 251 15.15 7.67 -0.69
C VAL A 251 16.45 8.28 -1.19
N ARG A 252 17.48 8.29 -0.34
CA ARG A 252 18.81 8.75 -0.75
C ARG A 252 19.67 7.55 -1.18
N GLY A 253 20.00 7.50 -2.47
CA GLY A 253 20.70 6.35 -3.05
C GLY A 253 19.69 5.27 -3.46
N ASN A 254 20.19 4.04 -3.60
CA ASN A 254 19.38 2.92 -4.10
C ASN A 254 18.69 2.18 -2.94
N VAL A 255 17.52 1.63 -3.24
CA VAL A 255 16.77 0.75 -2.33
C VAL A 255 17.31 -0.68 -2.33
N SER A 256 18.10 -1.03 -3.35
CA SER A 256 18.88 -2.27 -3.45
C SER A 256 20.22 -2.06 -4.14
N ASP A 257 21.22 -2.87 -3.79
CA ASP A 257 22.51 -2.94 -4.49
C ASP A 257 22.39 -3.59 -5.87
N ASP A 258 21.26 -4.27 -6.15
CA ASP A 258 21.01 -4.87 -7.46
C ASP A 258 20.43 -3.84 -8.44
N PRO A 259 21.15 -3.51 -9.54
CA PRO A 259 20.70 -2.48 -10.48
C PRO A 259 19.37 -2.84 -11.16
N ARG A 260 19.01 -4.12 -11.24
CA ARG A 260 17.74 -4.56 -11.86
C ARG A 260 16.52 -4.03 -11.11
N VAL A 261 16.65 -3.77 -9.81
CA VAL A 261 15.55 -3.22 -9.00
C VAL A 261 15.24 -1.79 -9.44
N GLU A 262 16.27 -0.96 -9.61
CA GLU A 262 16.13 0.42 -10.06
C GLU A 262 15.73 0.47 -11.54
N GLU A 263 16.32 -0.36 -12.41
CA GLU A 263 15.96 -0.45 -13.82
C GLU A 263 14.48 -0.82 -14.02
N ASP A 264 13.98 -1.79 -13.24
CA ASP A 264 12.59 -2.19 -13.28
C ASP A 264 11.65 -1.09 -12.77
N PHE A 265 12.01 -0.37 -11.71
CA PHE A 265 11.25 0.79 -11.20
C PHE A 265 11.24 1.97 -12.19
N ASP A 266 12.40 2.32 -12.76
CA ASP A 266 12.56 3.44 -13.69
C ASP A 266 11.90 3.17 -15.04
N SER A 267 11.78 1.89 -15.43
CA SER A 267 11.12 1.50 -16.68
C SER A 267 9.59 1.42 -16.58
N ASP A 268 9.02 1.33 -15.37
CA ASP A 268 7.58 1.28 -15.15
C ASP A 268 6.98 2.71 -15.12
N PRO A 269 6.19 3.11 -16.13
CA PRO A 269 5.64 4.47 -16.23
C PRO A 269 4.55 4.78 -15.18
N LEU A 270 4.06 3.78 -14.44
CA LEU A 270 3.10 3.96 -13.35
C LEU A 270 3.77 4.23 -11.99
N CYS A 271 5.08 4.00 -11.89
CA CYS A 271 5.87 4.42 -10.74
C CYS A 271 6.05 5.95 -10.71
N TYR A 272 6.22 6.51 -9.51
CA TYR A 272 6.48 7.94 -9.34
C TYR A 272 7.99 8.21 -9.24
N HIS A 273 8.56 8.83 -10.28
CA HIS A 273 10.00 9.14 -10.35
C HIS A 273 10.38 10.55 -9.86
N GLY A 274 9.40 11.32 -9.39
CA GLY A 274 9.58 12.72 -9.04
C GLY A 274 10.14 12.91 -7.62
N LEU A 275 10.39 14.16 -7.25
CA LEU A 275 10.81 14.46 -5.88
C LEU A 275 9.62 14.33 -4.92
N LEU A 276 9.90 13.85 -3.71
CA LEU A 276 8.95 13.86 -2.61
C LEU A 276 8.48 15.28 -2.35
N ARG A 277 7.15 15.45 -2.41
CA ARG A 277 6.48 16.73 -2.12
C ARG A 277 6.52 17.03 -0.63
N ILE A 278 6.64 18.30 -0.27
CA ILE A 278 6.76 18.75 1.14
C ILE A 278 5.61 18.21 1.99
N GLY A 279 4.37 18.35 1.50
CA GLY A 279 3.17 17.89 2.20
C GLY A 279 3.20 16.38 2.45
N THR A 280 3.56 15.59 1.42
CA THR A 280 3.67 14.13 1.55
C THR A 280 4.76 13.72 2.54
N GLY A 281 5.94 14.37 2.48
CA GLY A 281 7.03 14.09 3.41
C GLY A 281 6.67 14.43 4.86
N ILE A 282 6.00 15.56 5.10
CA ILE A 282 5.56 15.94 6.45
C ILE A 282 4.47 15.02 6.96
N ALA A 283 3.47 14.73 6.12
CA ALA A 283 2.43 13.77 6.46
C ALA A 283 3.03 12.43 6.84
N ALA A 284 4.05 11.94 6.13
CA ALA A 284 4.77 10.72 6.48
C ALA A 284 5.46 10.80 7.86
N VAL A 285 6.13 11.91 8.19
CA VAL A 285 6.78 12.08 9.50
C VAL A 285 5.76 12.16 10.65
N GLU A 286 4.65 12.87 10.43
CA GLU A 286 3.56 12.97 11.41
C GLU A 286 2.88 11.62 11.62
N ALA A 287 2.61 10.91 10.53
CA ALA A 287 2.14 9.53 10.50
C ALA A 287 3.02 8.56 11.29
N MET A 288 4.35 8.60 11.13
CA MET A 288 5.28 7.77 11.90
C MET A 288 5.21 8.09 13.40
N THR A 289 5.16 9.39 13.73
CA THR A 289 5.06 9.86 15.12
C THR A 289 3.76 9.40 15.77
N GLU A 290 2.66 9.48 15.02
CA GLU A 290 1.34 9.07 15.50
C GLU A 290 1.23 7.55 15.65
N LEU A 291 1.75 6.78 14.70
CA LEU A 291 1.85 5.33 14.82
C LEU A 291 2.64 4.93 16.06
N GLU A 292 3.78 5.58 16.29
CA GLU A 292 4.56 5.36 17.48
C GLU A 292 3.73 5.67 18.73
N ARG A 293 3.05 6.82 18.79
CA ARG A 293 2.18 7.22 19.92
C ARG A 293 1.08 6.19 20.20
N ARG A 294 0.46 5.64 19.15
CA ARG A 294 -0.70 4.74 19.20
C ARG A 294 -0.35 3.26 19.08
N ALA A 295 0.92 2.89 19.15
CA ALA A 295 1.36 1.49 18.99
C ALA A 295 0.67 0.51 19.95
N SER A 296 0.29 0.97 21.14
CA SER A 296 -0.45 0.18 22.13
C SER A 296 -1.90 -0.13 21.73
N GLU A 297 -2.42 0.47 20.67
CA GLU A 297 -3.76 0.23 20.14
C GLU A 297 -3.77 -0.87 19.06
N ILE A 298 -2.60 -1.37 18.67
CA ILE A 298 -2.43 -2.33 17.59
C ILE A 298 -2.50 -3.74 18.16
N ASP A 299 -3.72 -4.15 18.49
CA ASP A 299 -3.98 -5.43 19.14
C ASP A 299 -4.54 -6.46 18.17
N VAL A 300 -3.68 -6.94 17.27
CA VAL A 300 -3.95 -8.05 16.36
C VAL A 300 -2.70 -8.91 16.22
N PRO A 301 -2.82 -10.20 15.87
CA PRO A 301 -1.69 -11.01 15.47
C PRO A 301 -0.85 -10.31 14.41
N ILE A 302 0.46 -10.19 14.60
CA ILE A 302 1.29 -9.38 13.69
C ILE A 302 2.69 -9.95 13.53
N ARG A 303 3.16 -10.07 12.28
CA ARG A 303 4.57 -10.38 11.99
C ARG A 303 5.24 -9.23 11.27
N LEU A 304 6.34 -8.76 11.85
CA LEU A 304 7.21 -7.73 11.29
C LEU A 304 8.47 -8.41 10.74
N ILE A 305 8.79 -8.17 9.47
CA ILE A 305 10.07 -8.57 8.89
C ILE A 305 10.80 -7.34 8.35
N HIS A 306 12.13 -7.32 8.46
CA HIS A 306 12.94 -6.18 8.01
C HIS A 306 14.35 -6.62 7.64
N GLY A 307 14.94 -6.07 6.58
CA GLY A 307 16.35 -6.24 6.25
C GLY A 307 17.29 -5.36 7.07
N ASN A 308 18.41 -5.91 7.59
CA ASN A 308 19.37 -5.09 8.35
C ASN A 308 20.23 -4.14 7.47
N LYS A 309 20.16 -4.28 6.14
CA LYS A 309 20.80 -3.39 5.16
C LYS A 309 19.79 -2.45 4.48
N ASP A 310 18.58 -2.31 5.03
CA ASP A 310 17.60 -1.36 4.55
C ASP A 310 18.12 0.08 4.69
N ARG A 311 18.16 0.80 3.56
CA ARG A 311 18.61 2.19 3.45
C ARG A 311 17.46 3.17 3.27
N ALA A 312 16.21 2.71 3.20
CA ALA A 312 15.03 3.57 3.11
C ALA A 312 14.35 3.70 4.48
N THR A 313 14.05 2.57 5.13
CA THR A 313 13.45 2.52 6.46
C THR A 313 14.40 1.88 7.47
N SER A 314 14.25 2.21 8.74
CA SER A 314 15.14 1.77 9.81
C SER A 314 14.57 0.55 10.53
N HIS A 315 15.26 -0.59 10.44
CA HIS A 315 14.92 -1.80 11.20
C HIS A 315 14.92 -1.56 12.72
N LEU A 316 15.73 -0.62 13.22
CA LEU A 316 15.71 -0.21 14.63
C LEU A 316 14.39 0.43 15.03
N GLY A 317 13.74 1.16 14.11
CA GLY A 317 12.38 1.68 14.31
C GLY A 317 11.36 0.55 14.42
N THR A 318 11.50 -0.50 13.60
CA THR A 318 10.62 -1.68 13.66
C THR A 318 10.77 -2.45 14.97
N LEU A 319 11.99 -2.61 15.48
CA LEU A 319 12.24 -3.18 16.81
C LEU A 319 11.54 -2.37 17.91
N ARG A 320 11.68 -1.03 17.89
CA ARG A 320 11.01 -0.17 18.89
C ARG A 320 9.49 -0.21 18.79
N LEU A 321 8.94 -0.30 17.58
CA LEU A 321 7.50 -0.50 17.40
C LEU A 321 7.07 -1.83 18.03
N PHE A 322 7.78 -2.92 17.71
CA PHE A 322 7.46 -4.27 18.21
C PHE A 322 7.37 -4.34 19.74
N ASP A 323 8.29 -3.68 20.44
CA ASP A 323 8.31 -3.63 21.91
C ASP A 323 7.03 -3.01 22.51
N ARG A 324 6.34 -2.16 21.73
CA ARG A 324 5.14 -1.41 22.18
C ARG A 324 3.82 -2.07 21.78
N LEU A 325 3.85 -3.06 20.90
CA LEU A 325 2.64 -3.78 20.46
C LEU A 325 2.09 -4.61 21.63
N PRO A 326 0.79 -4.54 21.95
CA PRO A 326 0.19 -5.24 23.09
C PRO A 326 -0.08 -6.73 22.81
N ASN A 327 -0.27 -7.10 21.55
CA ASN A 327 -0.69 -8.46 21.19
C ASN A 327 0.40 -9.49 21.51
N GLU A 328 0.02 -10.59 22.17
CA GLU A 328 0.95 -11.67 22.51
C GLU A 328 1.34 -12.52 21.28
N ASP A 329 0.48 -12.58 20.26
CA ASP A 329 0.75 -13.25 18.99
C ASP A 329 1.50 -12.32 18.01
N LYS A 330 2.62 -11.77 18.48
CA LYS A 330 3.51 -10.91 17.70
C LYS A 330 4.85 -11.57 17.43
N GLU A 331 5.29 -11.51 16.18
CA GLU A 331 6.58 -12.04 15.73
C GLU A 331 7.41 -10.94 15.06
N ILE A 332 8.73 -10.96 15.25
CA ILE A 332 9.65 -10.08 14.53
C ILE A 332 10.90 -10.84 14.07
N GLU A 333 11.35 -10.55 12.85
CA GLU A 333 12.60 -11.11 12.34
C GLU A 333 13.38 -10.07 11.52
N ILE A 334 14.66 -9.90 11.87
CA ILE A 334 15.60 -9.06 11.13
C ILE A 334 16.47 -9.94 10.25
N TYR A 335 16.32 -9.80 8.93
CA TYR A 335 16.97 -10.63 7.94
C TYR A 335 18.36 -10.08 7.63
N ASP A 336 19.40 -10.88 7.91
CA ASP A 336 20.79 -10.48 7.68
C ASP A 336 21.12 -10.41 6.18
N GLY A 337 21.71 -9.29 5.75
CA GLY A 337 22.08 -9.05 4.36
C GLY A 337 20.90 -8.81 3.42
N TYR A 338 19.70 -8.54 3.96
CA TYR A 338 18.53 -8.10 3.20
C TYR A 338 18.44 -6.57 3.22
N GLU A 339 17.99 -6.00 2.11
CA GLU A 339 17.82 -4.56 1.88
C GLU A 339 16.33 -4.18 1.93
N HIS A 340 15.94 -3.01 1.38
CA HIS A 340 14.55 -2.55 1.41
C HIS A 340 13.62 -3.41 0.55
N VAL A 341 14.04 -3.71 -0.69
CA VAL A 341 13.26 -4.54 -1.62
C VAL A 341 13.55 -6.01 -1.37
N MET A 342 12.94 -6.57 -0.32
CA MET A 342 13.16 -7.97 0.11
C MET A 342 12.62 -9.02 -0.88
N MET A 343 11.81 -8.62 -1.87
CA MET A 343 11.11 -9.52 -2.78
C MET A 343 11.49 -9.31 -4.25
N LYS A 344 12.71 -8.82 -4.53
CA LYS A 344 13.25 -8.76 -5.89
C LYS A 344 13.16 -10.13 -6.57
N VAL A 345 12.61 -10.17 -7.79
CA VAL A 345 12.52 -11.38 -8.61
C VAL A 345 13.92 -11.77 -9.10
N GLY A 346 14.33 -13.00 -8.84
CA GLY A 346 15.62 -13.53 -9.29
C GLY A 346 15.62 -13.96 -10.77
N VAL A 347 16.80 -13.97 -11.39
CA VAL A 347 16.98 -14.47 -12.78
C VAL A 347 17.14 -15.99 -12.86
N ASP A 348 17.52 -16.60 -11.75
CA ASP A 348 17.64 -18.04 -11.58
C ASP A 348 17.29 -18.44 -10.14
N ALA A 349 17.28 -19.74 -9.86
CA ALA A 349 16.89 -20.27 -8.56
C ALA A 349 17.81 -19.82 -7.40
N ALA A 350 19.10 -19.59 -7.66
CA ALA A 350 20.05 -19.17 -6.63
C ALA A 350 19.86 -17.68 -6.30
N ASP A 351 19.67 -16.84 -7.32
CA ASP A 351 19.38 -15.41 -7.14
C ASP A 351 17.99 -15.18 -6.51
N ASP A 352 17.02 -16.05 -6.78
CA ASP A 352 15.65 -15.95 -6.25
C ASP A 352 15.48 -16.50 -4.82
N GLU A 353 16.51 -17.17 -4.27
CA GLU A 353 16.46 -17.85 -2.97
C GLU A 353 15.99 -16.89 -1.85
N LYS A 354 16.54 -15.67 -1.81
CA LYS A 354 16.19 -14.68 -0.80
C LYS A 354 14.72 -14.32 -0.81
N ARG A 355 14.14 -14.12 -2.00
CA ARG A 355 12.72 -13.83 -2.19
C ARG A 355 11.87 -15.04 -1.82
N GLN A 356 12.24 -16.24 -2.25
CA GLN A 356 11.51 -17.47 -1.93
C GLN A 356 11.42 -17.72 -0.44
N ARG A 357 12.50 -17.43 0.31
CA ARG A 357 12.47 -17.46 1.77
C ARG A 357 11.40 -16.54 2.35
N VAL A 358 11.39 -15.27 1.94
CA VAL A 358 10.41 -14.27 2.41
C VAL A 358 8.98 -14.69 2.08
N LEU A 359 8.73 -15.16 0.86
CA LEU A 359 7.40 -15.63 0.44
C LEU A 359 6.95 -16.86 1.24
N ALA A 360 7.85 -17.82 1.46
CA ALA A 360 7.57 -19.01 2.23
C ALA A 360 7.25 -18.67 3.70
N ASP A 361 8.01 -17.78 4.32
CA ASP A 361 7.78 -17.31 5.69
C ASP A 361 6.44 -16.59 5.81
N TRP A 362 6.13 -15.74 4.83
CA TRP A 362 4.87 -15.02 4.75
C TRP A 362 3.67 -15.95 4.64
N ARG A 363 3.68 -16.84 3.64
CA ARG A 363 2.62 -17.83 3.44
C ARG A 363 2.46 -18.72 4.67
N THR A 364 3.56 -19.20 5.25
CA THR A 364 3.52 -20.09 6.42
C THR A 364 2.86 -19.41 7.61
N TRP A 365 3.23 -18.15 7.87
CA TRP A 365 2.65 -17.37 8.97
C TRP A 365 1.14 -17.17 8.82
N LEU A 366 0.69 -16.84 7.59
CA LEU A 366 -0.73 -16.71 7.28
C LEU A 366 -1.48 -18.04 7.49
N LEU A 367 -0.93 -19.14 6.95
CA LEU A 367 -1.56 -20.46 7.01
C LEU A 367 -1.66 -21.05 8.42
N GLN A 368 -0.76 -20.68 9.34
CA GLN A 368 -0.85 -21.04 10.75
C GLN A 368 -2.05 -20.40 11.45
N ARG A 369 -2.56 -19.29 10.89
CA ARG A 369 -3.68 -18.51 11.43
C ARG A 369 -4.94 -18.65 10.57
N CYS A 370 -4.96 -19.56 9.60
CA CYS A 370 -6.12 -19.82 8.75
C CYS A 370 -7.15 -20.74 9.40
#